data_AF-A0A8C5FB60-F1
#
_entry.id   AF-A0A8C5FB60-F1
#
_cell.length_a   1.000
_cell.length_b   1.000
_cell.length_c   1.000
_cell.angle_alpha   90.00
_cell.angle_beta   90.00
_cell.angle_gamma   90.00
#
_symmetry.space_group_name_H-M   'P 1'
#
loop_
_entity.id
_entity.type
_entity.pdbx_description
1 polymer ?
#
loop_
_entity_poly.entity_id
_entity_poly.type
_entity_poly.pdbx_seq_one_letter_code
_entity_poly.pdbx_strand_id
1 'polypeptide(L)'
;MVRCEFVKTVKISVIRGLLDDLLEQKVFSTEDKVSVMENERSRKDRARCLIDMVIGKGEKASRIMIASMKKKYKDLCSTLGLISSPAGVGELLP
;
A
#
# COMPACT_ATOMS: atom_id res chain seq x y z
N MET A 1 13.14 7.09 -1.31
CA MET A 1 12.29 6.41 -2.32
C MET A 1 11.15 5.64 -1.62
N VAL A 2 9.90 6.10 -1.76
CA VAL A 2 8.71 5.48 -1.12
C VAL A 2 8.54 4.01 -1.51
N ARG A 3 8.78 3.66 -2.78
CA ARG A 3 8.72 2.28 -3.30
C ARG A 3 9.67 1.33 -2.56
N CYS A 4 10.92 1.74 -2.37
CA CYS A 4 11.91 0.91 -1.67
C CYS A 4 11.51 0.67 -0.21
N GLU A 5 11.02 1.71 0.46
CA GLU A 5 10.61 1.61 1.87
C GLU A 5 9.36 0.73 2.02
N PHE A 6 8.39 0.85 1.11
CA PHE A 6 7.23 -0.02 1.07
C PHE A 6 7.65 -1.49 0.93
N VAL A 7 8.49 -1.82 -0.05
CA VAL A 7 8.96 -3.19 -0.28
C VAL A 7 9.69 -3.76 0.93
N LYS A 8 10.46 -2.94 1.65
CA LYS A 8 11.17 -3.36 2.86
C LYS A 8 10.23 -3.63 4.03
N THR A 9 9.27 -2.74 4.27
CA THR A 9 8.52 -2.65 5.54
C THR A 9 7.13 -3.28 5.50
N VAL A 10 6.52 -3.42 4.32
CA VAL A 10 5.14 -3.91 4.19
C VAL A 10 5.03 -5.35 4.69
N LYS A 11 3.98 -5.64 5.45
CA LYS A 11 3.63 -6.98 5.92
C LYS A 11 2.79 -7.71 4.87
N ILE A 12 2.86 -9.04 4.84
CA ILE A 12 2.06 -9.85 3.89
C ILE A 12 0.54 -9.64 4.05
N SER A 13 0.08 -9.43 5.28
CA SER A 13 -1.33 -9.12 5.57
C SER A 13 -1.78 -7.81 4.93
N VAL A 14 -0.90 -6.80 4.92
CA VAL A 14 -1.17 -5.50 4.27
C VAL A 14 -1.22 -5.66 2.76
N ILE A 15 -0.30 -6.43 2.16
CA ILE A 15 -0.34 -6.75 0.72
C ILE A 15 -1.68 -7.38 0.35
N ARG A 16 -2.12 -8.40 1.10
CA ARG A 16 -3.39 -9.09 0.85
C ARG A 16 -4.58 -8.13 0.94
N GLY A 17 -4.66 -7.34 2.01
CA GLY A 17 -5.77 -6.40 2.17
C GLY A 17 -5.79 -5.27 1.13
N LEU A 18 -4.62 -4.85 0.62
CA LEU A 18 -4.56 -3.90 -0.49
C LEU A 18 -5.05 -4.54 -1.80
N LEU A 19 -4.71 -5.81 -2.06
CA LEU A 19 -5.24 -6.53 -3.21
C LEU A 19 -6.76 -6.71 -3.13
N ASP A 20 -7.30 -7.00 -1.94
CA ASP A 20 -8.74 -7.08 -1.70
C ASP A 20 -9.45 -5.77 -2.04
N ASP A 21 -8.87 -4.64 -1.61
CA ASP A 21 -9.44 -3.31 -1.87
C ASP A 21 -9.38 -2.94 -3.35
N LEU A 22 -8.28 -3.26 -4.03
CA LEU A 22 -8.13 -3.03 -5.48
C LEU A 22 -9.08 -3.90 -6.30
N LEU A 23 -9.38 -5.11 -5.84
CA LEU A 23 -10.36 -6.01 -6.42
C LEU A 23 -11.80 -5.50 -6.23
N GLU A 24 -12.14 -5.08 -5.01
CA GLU A 24 -13.47 -4.49 -4.70
C GLU A 24 -13.75 -3.26 -5.55
N GLN A 25 -12.74 -2.44 -5.79
CA GLN A 25 -12.82 -1.24 -6.63
C GLN A 25 -12.72 -1.54 -8.15
N LYS A 26 -12.71 -2.82 -8.54
CA LYS A 26 -12.63 -3.31 -9.93
C LYS A 26 -11.41 -2.79 -10.70
N VAL A 27 -10.33 -2.49 -9.98
CA VAL A 27 -9.03 -2.10 -10.57
C VAL A 27 -8.24 -3.35 -10.93
N PHE A 28 -8.27 -4.34 -10.04
CA PHE A 28 -7.66 -5.66 -10.23
C PHE A 28 -8.74 -6.70 -10.51
N SER A 29 -8.37 -7.73 -11.26
CA SER A 29 -9.15 -8.97 -11.38
C SER A 29 -8.73 -9.99 -10.31
N THR A 30 -9.50 -11.08 -10.19
CA THR A 30 -9.10 -12.24 -9.36
C THR A 30 -7.75 -12.81 -9.82
N GLU A 31 -7.51 -12.85 -11.14
CA GLU A 31 -6.25 -13.31 -11.72
C GLU A 31 -5.08 -12.39 -11.36
N ASP A 32 -5.28 -11.07 -11.39
CA ASP A 32 -4.27 -10.09 -10.96
C ASP A 32 -3.84 -10.37 -9.50
N LYS A 33 -4.82 -10.62 -8.62
CA LYS A 33 -4.57 -10.93 -7.21
C LYS A 33 -3.82 -12.24 -7.02
N VAL A 34 -4.22 -13.30 -7.74
CA VAL A 34 -3.53 -14.60 -7.70
C VAL A 34 -2.09 -14.44 -8.19
N SER A 35 -1.90 -13.70 -9.28
CA SER A 35 -0.56 -13.45 -9.84
C SER A 35 0.38 -12.82 -8.82
N VAL A 36 -0.06 -11.78 -8.10
CA VAL A 36 0.77 -11.16 -7.04
C VAL A 36 1.04 -12.12 -5.89
N MET A 37 0.08 -12.97 -5.51
CA MET A 37 0.20 -13.80 -4.30
C MET A 37 0.96 -15.11 -4.52
N GLU A 38 0.74 -15.77 -5.65
CA GLU A 38 1.21 -17.13 -5.92
C GLU A 38 2.46 -17.17 -6.81
N ASN A 39 2.64 -16.22 -7.73
CA ASN A 39 3.81 -16.24 -8.63
C ASN A 39 5.11 -15.78 -7.96
N GLU A 40 5.02 -15.13 -6.79
CA GLU A 40 6.17 -14.51 -6.13
C GLU A 40 6.62 -15.26 -4.87
N ARG A 41 7.93 -15.58 -4.81
CA ARG A 41 8.51 -16.42 -3.75
C ARG A 41 8.65 -15.71 -2.40
N SER A 42 8.90 -14.40 -2.39
CA SER A 42 9.14 -13.65 -1.16
C SER A 42 8.15 -12.51 -0.94
N ARG A 43 8.00 -12.07 0.31
CA ARG A 43 7.21 -10.87 0.67
C ARG A 43 7.66 -9.63 -0.11
N LYS A 44 8.97 -9.48 -0.32
CA LYS A 44 9.53 -8.33 -1.04
C LYS A 44 9.16 -8.37 -2.52
N ASP A 45 9.17 -9.56 -3.11
CA ASP A 45 8.84 -9.71 -4.52
C ASP A 45 7.34 -9.49 -4.76
N ARG A 46 6.48 -10.01 -3.87
CA ARG A 46 5.05 -9.67 -3.83
C ARG A 46 4.81 -8.16 -3.74
N ALA A 47 5.52 -7.48 -2.85
CA ALA A 47 5.40 -6.03 -2.69
C ALA A 47 5.85 -5.28 -3.95
N ARG A 48 6.92 -5.73 -4.62
CA ARG A 48 7.40 -5.15 -5.87
C ARG A 48 6.37 -5.34 -6.98
N CYS A 49 5.88 -6.57 -7.15
CA CYS A 49 4.88 -6.95 -8.13
C CYS A 49 3.58 -6.14 -7.95
N LEU A 50 3.08 -6.01 -6.72
CA LEU A 50 1.92 -5.15 -6.42
C LEU A 50 2.11 -3.72 -6.91
N ILE A 51 3.26 -3.09 -6.61
CA ILE A 51 3.51 -1.71 -7.03
C ILE A 51 3.61 -1.63 -8.56
N ASP A 52 4.31 -2.57 -9.21
CA ASP A 52 4.44 -2.59 -10.67
C ASP A 52 3.10 -2.73 -11.36
N MET A 53 2.23 -3.61 -10.88
CA MET A 53 0.88 -3.76 -11.41
C MET A 53 0.03 -2.51 -11.20
N VAL A 54 0.07 -1.90 -10.01
CA VAL A 54 -0.67 -0.66 -9.73
C VAL A 54 -0.21 0.47 -10.64
N ILE A 55 1.11 0.63 -10.86
CA ILE A 55 1.65 1.60 -11.81
C ILE A 55 1.18 1.29 -13.23
N GLY A 56 1.24 0.02 -13.65
CA GLY A 56 0.82 -0.41 -14.98
C GLY A 56 -0.66 -0.18 -15.27
N LYS A 57 -1.54 -0.29 -14.26
CA LYS A 57 -2.98 0.05 -14.38
C LYS A 57 -3.25 1.56 -14.41
N GLY A 58 -2.26 2.38 -14.07
CA GLY A 58 -2.31 3.83 -14.18
C GLY A 58 -2.77 4.57 -12.92
N GLU A 59 -2.91 5.88 -13.06
CA GLU A 59 -3.03 6.81 -11.93
C GLU A 59 -4.24 6.53 -11.02
N LYS A 60 -5.37 6.07 -11.59
CA LYS A 60 -6.56 5.71 -10.83
C LYS A 60 -6.28 4.61 -9.81
N ALA A 61 -5.53 3.58 -10.21
CA ALA A 61 -5.14 2.48 -9.33
C ALA A 61 -4.25 2.98 -8.18
N SER A 62 -3.26 3.81 -8.50
CA SER A 62 -2.37 4.41 -7.52
C SER A 62 -3.12 5.22 -6.48
N ARG A 63 -4.09 6.06 -6.90
CA ARG A 63 -4.93 6.85 -5.97
C ARG A 63 -5.74 5.95 -5.04
N ILE A 64 -6.33 4.88 -5.55
CA ILE A 64 -7.12 3.93 -4.75
C ILE A 64 -6.22 3.21 -3.73
N MET A 65 -5.05 2.73 -4.13
CA MET A 65 -4.09 2.09 -3.23
C MET A 65 -3.68 3.05 -2.10
N ILE A 66 -3.33 4.30 -2.43
CA ILE A 66 -2.95 5.31 -1.42
C ILE A 66 -4.12 5.61 -0.48
N ALA A 67 -5.34 5.75 -1.00
CA ALA A 67 -6.52 5.99 -0.18
C ALA A 67 -6.80 4.83 0.79
N SER A 68 -6.71 3.58 0.32
CA SER A 68 -6.81 2.39 1.17
C SER A 68 -5.72 2.38 2.25
N MET A 69 -4.47 2.69 1.88
CA MET A 69 -3.36 2.78 2.84
C MET A 69 -3.62 3.81 3.93
N LYS A 70 -4.06 5.02 3.56
CA LYS A 70 -4.39 6.08 4.54
C LYS A 70 -5.54 5.70 5.46
N LYS A 71 -6.53 4.95 4.95
CA LYS A 71 -7.71 4.51 5.72
C LYS A 71 -7.38 3.38 6.70
N LYS A 72 -6.63 2.37 6.26
CA LYS A 72 -6.47 1.09 6.98
C LYS A 72 -5.08 0.88 7.60
N TYR A 73 -4.05 1.53 7.06
CA TYR A 73 -2.65 1.26 7.40
C TYR A 73 -1.90 2.55 7.76
N LYS A 74 -2.44 3.31 8.72
CA LYS A 74 -1.87 4.60 9.17
C LYS A 74 -0.40 4.49 9.60
N ASP A 75 -0.04 3.42 10.31
CA ASP A 75 1.35 3.19 10.73
C ASP A 75 2.28 3.05 9.53
N LEU A 76 1.86 2.30 8.51
CA LEU A 76 2.61 2.15 7.27
C LEU A 76 2.71 3.49 6.54
N CYS A 77 1.62 4.26 6.45
CA CYS A 77 1.66 5.60 5.85
C CYS A 77 2.62 6.54 6.57
N SER A 78 2.72 6.44 7.90
CA SER A 78 3.65 7.25 8.70
C SER A 78 5.10 6.84 8.42
N THR A 79 5.39 5.53 8.44
CA THR A 79 6.72 4.99 8.07
C THR A 79 7.15 5.39 6.66
N LEU A 80 6.20 5.51 5.74
CA LEU A 80 6.46 5.88 4.35
C LEU A 80 6.49 7.40 4.11
N GLY A 81 6.23 8.22 5.13
CA GLY A 81 6.13 9.68 5.01
C GLY A 81 4.95 10.16 4.16
N LEU A 82 3.89 9.34 4.02
CA LEU A 82 2.68 9.65 3.25
C LEU A 82 1.65 10.45 4.05
N ILE A 83 1.78 10.44 5.36
CA ILE A 83 1.06 11.28 6.31
C ILE A 83 2.07 11.83 7.30
N SER A 84 1.96 13.11 7.64
CA SER A 84 2.67 13.65 8.80
C SER A 84 2.06 13.02 10.05
N SER A 85 2.90 12.52 10.96
CA SER A 85 2.43 12.25 12.33
C SER A 85 1.80 13.54 12.86
N PRO A 86 0.63 13.52 13.52
CA PRO A 86 0.13 14.68 14.23
C PRO A 86 0.98 14.87 15.50
N ALA A 87 2.21 15.30 15.32
CA ALA A 87 3.09 15.76 16.39
C ALA A 87 3.29 17.26 16.17
N GLY A 88 2.53 18.07 16.91
CA GLY A 88 2.66 19.52 16.92
C GLY A 88 1.36 20.30 16.92
N VAL A 89 0.43 20.00 17.83
CA VAL A 89 -0.35 21.09 18.44
C VAL A 89 0.23 21.28 19.83
N GLY A 90 1.00 22.36 19.98
CA GLY A 90 1.54 22.75 21.26
C GLY A 90 0.38 23.06 22.19
N GLU A 91 0.27 22.31 23.28
CA GLU A 91 -0.48 22.76 24.42
C GLU A 91 0.44 23.67 25.22
N LEU A 92 0.36 24.96 24.89
CA LEU A 92 0.79 26.04 25.77
C LEU A 92 -0.16 26.06 26.96
N LEU A 93 0.47 26.18 28.13
CA LEU A 93 -0.04 26.43 29.48
C LEU A 93 -1.30 27.33 29.58
N PRO A 94 -2.03 27.23 30.70
CA PRO A 94 -1.62 27.95 31.91
C PRO A 94 -1.01 27.06 32.99
#